data_AF-A0A498S474-F1
#
_entry.id   AF-A0A498S474-F1
#
_cell.length_a   1.000
_cell.length_b   1.000
_cell.length_c   1.000
_cell.angle_alpha   90.00
_cell.angle_beta   90.00
_cell.angle_gamma   90.00
#
_symmetry.space_group_name_H-M   'P 1'
#
loop_
_entity.id
_entity.type
_entity.pdbx_description
1 polymer ?
#
loop_
_entity_poly.entity_id
_entity_poly.type
_entity_poly.pdbx_seq_one_letter_code
_entity_poly.pdbx_strand_id
1 'polypeptide(L)'
;MIRLALTHVWPENCVVLLKSSLKFMPGFNVCAYLCEAIFINRFSKVDAHKSIEQAINAIRNHRKIWIFPEGTRNTSDRMLPFKKGAFIIAREASADYKFDCNGRVIIEILPAIDPFAYSDIDSVSEECHKQMENVYRKISDELCPNRE
;
A
#
# COMPACT_ATOMS: atom_id res chain seq x y z
N MET A 1 7.79 4.90 17.98
CA MET A 1 6.44 5.05 18.58
C MET A 1 5.39 4.96 17.46
N ILE A 2 5.20 3.78 16.87
CA ILE A 2 4.38 3.57 15.64
C ILE A 2 2.91 3.22 15.96
N ARG A 3 2.56 3.07 17.24
CA ARG A 3 1.35 2.36 17.66
C ARG A 3 0.03 3.16 17.73
N LEU A 4 0.03 4.48 17.49
CA LEU A 4 -1.20 5.31 17.61
C LEU A 4 -1.54 6.18 16.38
N ALA A 5 -0.67 6.21 15.37
CA ALA A 5 -0.91 7.02 14.17
C ALA A 5 -1.96 6.37 13.23
N LEU A 6 -1.90 5.05 13.06
CA LEU A 6 -2.77 4.30 12.16
C LEU A 6 -4.25 4.37 12.54
N THR A 7 -4.56 4.50 13.82
CA THR A 7 -5.95 4.56 14.31
C THR A 7 -6.68 5.84 13.94
N HIS A 8 -5.97 6.95 13.66
CA HIS A 8 -6.61 8.22 13.30
C HIS A 8 -6.92 8.34 11.79
N VAL A 9 -6.23 7.54 10.98
CA VAL A 9 -6.25 7.59 9.52
C VAL A 9 -7.02 6.41 8.93
N TRP A 10 -7.36 5.42 9.76
CA TRP A 10 -8.01 4.20 9.32
C TRP A 10 -9.32 4.52 8.57
N PRO A 11 -9.43 4.18 7.27
CA PRO A 11 -10.63 4.46 6.52
C PRO A 11 -11.78 3.61 7.06
N GLU A 12 -12.99 4.18 7.09
CA GLU A 12 -14.19 3.37 7.33
C GLU A 12 -14.29 2.26 6.28
N ASN A 13 -14.63 1.06 6.74
CA ASN A 13 -14.74 -0.16 5.93
C ASN A 13 -13.45 -0.54 5.17
N CYS A 14 -12.30 -0.40 5.84
CA CYS A 14 -11.01 -0.78 5.26
C CYS A 14 -10.60 -2.24 5.58
N VAL A 15 -10.04 -2.91 4.58
CA VAL A 15 -9.37 -4.21 4.68
C VAL A 15 -7.87 -4.03 4.46
N VAL A 16 -7.06 -4.68 5.30
CA VAL A 16 -5.60 -4.60 5.19
C VAL A 16 -5.03 -5.88 4.61
N LEU A 17 -4.06 -5.72 3.70
CA LEU A 17 -3.28 -6.82 3.16
C LEU A 17 -2.09 -7.12 4.07
N LEU A 18 -2.09 -8.31 4.68
CA LEU A 18 -1.12 -8.73 5.69
C LEU A 18 -0.26 -9.89 5.19
N LYS A 19 0.94 -10.03 5.76
CA LYS A 19 1.81 -11.19 5.49
C LYS A 19 1.21 -12.45 6.12
N SER A 20 1.22 -13.56 5.39
CA SER A 20 0.73 -14.87 5.89
C SER A 20 1.31 -15.30 7.23
N SER A 21 2.57 -14.95 7.53
CA SER A 21 3.21 -15.27 8.81
C SER A 21 2.54 -14.61 10.02
N LEU A 22 1.81 -13.49 9.83
CA LEU A 22 1.11 -12.80 10.92
C LEU A 22 -0.11 -13.58 11.43
N LYS A 23 -0.59 -14.58 10.68
CA LYS A 23 -1.68 -15.46 11.10
C LYS A 23 -1.33 -16.28 12.35
N PHE A 24 -0.05 -16.55 12.57
CA PHE A 24 0.43 -17.37 13.68
C PHE A 24 0.73 -16.56 14.95
N MET A 25 0.61 -15.24 14.91
CA MET A 25 0.87 -14.40 16.08
C MET A 25 -0.38 -14.33 16.97
N PRO A 26 -0.33 -14.84 18.22
CA PRO A 26 -1.50 -14.88 19.09
C PRO A 26 -1.95 -13.46 19.47
N GLY A 27 -3.27 -13.24 19.49
CA GLY A 27 -3.90 -11.94 19.74
C GLY A 27 -4.08 -11.13 18.45
N PHE A 28 -3.01 -10.92 17.68
CA PHE A 28 -3.10 -10.22 16.39
C PHE A 28 -3.91 -11.01 15.36
N ASN A 29 -3.84 -12.34 15.40
CA ASN A 29 -4.64 -13.22 14.55
C ASN A 29 -6.15 -13.04 14.75
N VAL A 30 -6.62 -12.85 15.99
CA VAL A 30 -8.04 -12.62 16.31
C VAL A 30 -8.48 -11.26 15.80
N CYS A 31 -7.70 -10.21 16.06
CA CYS A 31 -8.01 -8.87 15.55
C CYS A 31 -8.03 -8.84 14.03
N ALA A 32 -7.04 -9.44 13.37
CA ALA A 32 -6.98 -9.52 11.92
C ALA A 32 -8.13 -10.35 11.32
N TYR A 33 -8.59 -11.39 12.02
CA TYR A 33 -9.77 -12.17 11.62
C TYR A 33 -11.05 -11.34 11.74
N LEU A 34 -11.24 -10.60 12.84
CA LEU A 34 -12.40 -9.72 13.03
C LEU A 34 -12.43 -8.54 12.05
N CYS A 35 -11.27 -8.05 11.63
CA CYS A 35 -11.14 -7.01 10.60
C CYS A 35 -11.21 -7.57 9.16
N GLU A 36 -11.45 -8.88 9.00
CA GLU A 36 -11.45 -9.58 7.70
C GLU A 36 -10.22 -9.29 6.84
N ALA A 37 -9.05 -9.21 7.49
CA ALA A 37 -7.80 -8.91 6.81
C ALA A 37 -7.42 -10.02 5.81
N ILE A 38 -6.90 -9.61 4.65
CA ILE A 38 -6.50 -10.54 3.59
C ILE A 38 -5.04 -10.90 3.80
N PHE A 39 -4.76 -12.19 3.99
CA PHE A 39 -3.40 -12.70 4.17
C PHE A 39 -2.80 -13.10 2.83
N ILE A 40 -1.66 -12.49 2.48
CA ILE A 40 -0.90 -12.81 1.27
C ILE A 40 0.23 -13.77 1.62
N ASN A 41 0.25 -14.93 0.97
CA ASN A 41 1.39 -15.84 0.95
C ASN A 41 2.23 -15.60 -0.31
N ARG A 42 3.38 -14.92 -0.18
CA ARG A 42 4.23 -14.54 -1.31
C ARG A 42 5.08 -15.71 -1.86
N PHE A 43 5.16 -16.83 -1.13
CA PHE A 43 5.94 -18.01 -1.55
C PHE A 43 5.17 -18.89 -2.54
N SER A 44 3.84 -18.83 -2.51
CA SER A 44 2.97 -19.60 -3.40
C SER A 44 2.29 -18.64 -4.38
N LYS A 45 2.59 -18.79 -5.68
CA LYS A 45 1.95 -17.98 -6.74
C LYS A 45 0.43 -18.14 -6.75
N VAL A 46 -0.05 -19.37 -6.47
CA VAL A 46 -1.48 -19.71 -6.43
C VAL A 46 -2.17 -18.99 -5.28
N ASP A 47 -1.57 -19.00 -4.08
CA ASP A 47 -2.14 -18.32 -2.93
C ASP A 47 -2.10 -16.79 -3.10
N ALA A 48 -1.03 -16.27 -3.69
CA ALA A 48 -0.91 -14.84 -3.99
C ALA A 48 -2.01 -14.37 -4.96
N HIS A 49 -2.33 -15.16 -6.00
CA HIS A 49 -3.43 -14.85 -6.92
C HIS A 49 -4.79 -14.87 -6.22
N LYS A 50 -5.04 -15.88 -5.37
CA LYS A 50 -6.29 -15.94 -4.58
C LYS A 50 -6.45 -14.72 -3.67
N SER A 51 -5.37 -14.27 -3.03
CA SER A 51 -5.40 -13.06 -2.20
C SER A 51 -5.71 -11.80 -3.03
N ILE A 52 -5.23 -11.73 -4.27
CA ILE A 52 -5.52 -10.63 -5.21
C ILE A 52 -7.00 -10.65 -5.60
N GLU A 53 -7.57 -11.80 -5.95
CA GLU A 53 -9.01 -11.93 -6.26
C GLU A 53 -9.89 -11.55 -5.05
N GLN A 54 -9.50 -11.96 -3.85
CA GLN A 54 -10.18 -11.56 -2.61
C GLN A 54 -10.13 -10.05 -2.40
N ALA A 55 -9.00 -9.42 -2.71
CA ALA A 55 -8.86 -7.96 -2.64
C ALA A 55 -9.78 -7.27 -3.65
N ILE A 56 -9.82 -7.73 -4.89
CA ILE A 56 -10.71 -7.17 -5.92
C ILE A 56 -12.18 -7.31 -5.51
N ASN A 57 -12.58 -8.47 -4.99
CA ASN A 57 -13.95 -8.67 -4.51
C ASN A 57 -14.29 -7.79 -3.31
N ALA A 58 -13.34 -7.56 -2.40
CA ALA A 58 -13.55 -6.63 -1.28
C ALA A 58 -13.79 -5.19 -1.78
N ILE A 59 -13.03 -4.74 -2.80
CA ILE A 59 -13.24 -3.43 -3.41
C ILE A 59 -14.61 -3.34 -4.10
N ARG A 60 -15.00 -4.37 -4.84
CA ARG A 60 -16.34 -4.47 -5.47
C ARG A 60 -17.47 -4.41 -4.45
N ASN A 61 -17.24 -4.92 -3.24
CA ASN A 61 -18.17 -4.83 -2.11
C ASN A 61 -18.05 -3.50 -1.33
N HIS A 62 -17.60 -2.42 -1.98
CA HIS A 62 -17.44 -1.08 -1.41
C HIS A 62 -16.48 -1.00 -0.20
N ARG A 63 -15.50 -1.89 -0.12
CA ARG A 63 -14.46 -1.84 0.93
C ARG A 63 -13.19 -1.21 0.40
N LYS A 64 -12.53 -0.42 1.25
CA LYS A 64 -11.25 0.22 0.91
C LYS A 64 -10.12 -0.76 1.21
N ILE A 65 -9.08 -0.78 0.39
CA ILE A 65 -7.92 -1.65 0.63
C ILE A 65 -6.71 -0.84 1.00
N TRP A 66 -6.11 -1.23 2.12
CA TRP A 66 -4.81 -0.71 2.53
C TRP A 66 -3.71 -1.68 2.10
N ILE A 67 -2.86 -1.23 1.18
CA ILE A 67 -1.70 -1.97 0.69
C ILE A 67 -0.45 -1.12 0.77
N PHE A 68 0.70 -1.72 1.06
CA PHE A 68 2.01 -1.08 0.91
C PHE A 68 2.73 -1.71 -0.29
N PRO A 69 2.89 -1.02 -1.43
CA PRO A 69 3.37 -1.61 -2.69
C PRO A 69 4.83 -2.08 -2.62
N GLU A 70 5.61 -1.50 -1.71
CA GLU A 70 6.99 -1.91 -1.39
C GLU A 70 7.05 -3.30 -0.75
N GLY A 71 6.07 -3.60 0.10
CA GLY A 71 5.94 -4.88 0.80
C GLY A 71 7.00 -5.17 1.86
N THR A 72 7.94 -4.26 2.11
CA THR A 72 8.98 -4.33 3.15
C THR A 72 9.21 -2.96 3.76
N ARG A 73 9.57 -2.91 5.05
CA ARG A 73 9.98 -1.66 5.70
C ARG A 73 11.33 -1.23 5.13
N ASN A 74 11.41 0.02 4.72
CA ASN A 74 12.65 0.62 4.24
C ASN A 74 13.34 1.39 5.37
N THR A 75 14.67 1.27 5.44
CA THR A 75 15.52 2.02 6.37
C THR A 75 16.43 3.01 5.63
N SER A 76 16.43 2.97 4.30
CA SER A 76 17.26 3.78 3.42
C SER A 76 16.53 5.04 2.96
N ASP A 77 17.29 6.06 2.58
CA ASP A 77 16.80 7.37 2.10
C ASP A 77 16.27 7.35 0.65
N ARG A 78 16.01 6.15 0.09
CA ARG A 78 15.51 5.94 -1.27
C ARG A 78 14.41 4.91 -1.26
N MET A 79 13.31 5.19 -1.95
CA MET A 79 12.17 4.28 -2.09
C MET A 79 12.59 2.96 -2.76
N LEU A 80 12.15 1.80 -2.23
CA LEU A 80 12.41 0.51 -2.88
C LEU A 80 11.45 0.29 -4.06
N PRO A 81 11.83 -0.54 -5.05
CA PRO A 81 10.99 -0.81 -6.20
C PRO A 81 9.63 -1.38 -5.79
N PHE A 82 8.58 -0.85 -6.41
CA PHE A 82 7.22 -1.29 -6.14
C PHE A 82 6.93 -2.65 -6.76
N LYS A 83 6.06 -3.41 -6.08
CA LYS A 83 5.61 -4.72 -6.57
C LYS A 83 4.32 -4.58 -7.35
N LYS A 84 4.25 -5.28 -8.48
CA LYS A 84 3.11 -5.28 -9.41
C LYS A 84 1.75 -5.62 -8.79
N GLY A 85 1.73 -6.40 -7.71
CA GLY A 85 0.48 -6.89 -7.10
C GLY A 85 -0.49 -5.79 -6.66
N ALA A 86 0.01 -4.65 -6.16
CA ALA A 86 -0.84 -3.52 -5.78
C ALA A 86 -1.57 -2.91 -6.98
N PHE A 87 -0.86 -2.77 -8.10
CA PHE A 87 -1.36 -2.16 -9.34
C PHE A 87 -2.31 -3.07 -10.11
N ILE A 88 -2.08 -4.38 -10.08
CA ILE A 88 -3.02 -5.37 -10.66
C ILE A 88 -4.38 -5.27 -9.95
N ILE A 89 -4.39 -5.24 -8.62
CA ILE A 89 -5.63 -5.12 -7.83
C ILE A 89 -6.38 -3.84 -8.21
N ALA A 90 -5.68 -2.70 -8.26
CA ALA A 90 -6.32 -1.42 -8.54
C ALA A 90 -6.80 -1.29 -9.99
N ARG A 91 -6.07 -1.84 -10.97
CA ARG A 91 -6.51 -1.91 -12.38
C ARG A 91 -7.76 -2.78 -12.53
N GLU A 92 -7.80 -3.93 -11.87
CA GLU A 92 -8.93 -4.86 -11.98
C GLU A 92 -10.16 -4.43 -11.17
N ALA A 93 -9.94 -3.59 -10.15
CA ALA A 93 -10.98 -3.07 -9.28
C ALA A 93 -11.39 -1.62 -9.56
N SER A 94 -10.79 -0.96 -10.56
CA SER A 94 -11.01 0.45 -10.91
C SER A 94 -11.03 1.38 -9.69
N ALA A 95 -9.99 1.31 -8.85
CA ALA A 95 -9.95 2.00 -7.55
C ALA A 95 -8.81 3.02 -7.42
N ASP A 96 -9.09 4.14 -6.77
CA ASP A 96 -8.14 5.21 -6.47
C ASP A 96 -7.27 4.89 -5.23
N TYR A 97 -6.02 5.37 -5.22
CA TYR A 97 -5.03 5.11 -4.16
C TYR A 97 -4.94 6.23 -3.12
N LYS A 98 -4.69 5.92 -1.84
CA LYS A 98 -4.46 6.89 -0.74
C LYS A 98 -3.52 6.30 0.33
N PHE A 99 -2.57 7.09 0.86
CA PHE A 99 -1.53 6.65 1.83
C PHE A 99 -1.25 7.72 2.92
N ASP A 100 -1.09 7.33 4.21
CA ASP A 100 -0.68 8.23 5.34
C ASP A 100 -0.28 7.48 6.67
N CYS A 101 0.80 7.92 7.39
CA CYS A 101 1.04 7.80 8.87
C CYS A 101 2.32 8.58 9.42
N ASN A 102 2.45 8.77 10.76
CA ASN A 102 2.97 10.01 11.44
C ASN A 102 4.41 10.06 12.10
N GLY A 103 5.00 11.27 12.03
CA GLY A 103 6.24 11.91 12.55
C GLY A 103 6.21 13.40 12.08
N ARG A 104 7.25 14.26 12.15
CA ARG A 104 7.23 15.46 11.26
C ARG A 104 7.41 14.90 9.85
N VAL A 105 6.29 14.66 9.16
CA VAL A 105 6.18 13.95 7.90
C VAL A 105 5.29 14.84 7.03
N ILE A 106 5.85 15.32 5.93
CA ILE A 106 5.09 16.06 4.94
C ILE A 106 4.45 14.99 4.05
N ILE A 107 3.14 15.10 3.86
CA ILE A 107 2.36 14.16 3.08
C ILE A 107 1.70 14.95 1.99
N GLU A 108 2.14 14.73 0.75
CA GLU A 108 1.56 15.34 -0.43
C GLU A 108 0.76 14.27 -1.17
N ILE A 109 -0.54 14.54 -1.31
CA ILE A 109 -1.47 13.66 -2.01
C ILE A 109 -1.37 13.99 -3.50
N LEU A 110 -0.82 13.04 -4.27
CA LEU A 110 -0.78 13.16 -5.71
C LEU A 110 -2.17 12.87 -6.32
N PRO A 111 -2.49 13.50 -7.47
CA PRO A 111 -3.72 13.21 -8.20
C PRO A 111 -3.77 11.74 -8.61
N ALA A 112 -4.99 11.19 -8.69
CA ALA A 112 -5.19 9.81 -9.13
C ALA A 112 -4.66 9.61 -10.55
N ILE A 113 -3.90 8.53 -10.75
CA ILE A 113 -3.42 8.12 -12.07
C ILE A 113 -4.43 7.13 -12.64
N ASP A 114 -4.99 7.46 -13.81
CA ASP A 114 -5.90 6.56 -14.53
C ASP A 114 -5.12 5.36 -15.10
N PRO A 115 -5.38 4.13 -14.63
CA PRO A 115 -4.69 2.93 -15.12
C PRO A 115 -5.02 2.60 -16.57
N PHE A 116 -6.15 3.08 -17.11
CA PHE A 116 -6.61 2.77 -18.47
C PHE A 116 -5.93 3.64 -19.54
N ALA A 117 -5.27 4.72 -19.15
CA ALA A 117 -4.53 5.59 -20.06
C ALA A 117 -3.23 4.96 -20.59
N TYR A 118 -2.83 3.80 -20.06
CA TYR A 118 -1.57 3.13 -20.39
C TYR A 118 -1.82 1.71 -20.91
N SER A 119 -1.01 1.29 -21.89
CA SER A 119 -1.11 -0.03 -22.52
C SER A 119 -0.52 -1.16 -21.67
N ASP A 120 0.45 -0.85 -20.80
CA ASP A 120 1.18 -1.83 -20.01
C ASP A 120 1.26 -1.46 -18.51
N ILE A 121 1.22 -2.48 -17.65
CA ILE A 121 1.22 -2.33 -16.18
C ILE A 121 2.59 -1.85 -15.70
N ASP A 122 3.67 -2.29 -16.34
CA ASP A 122 5.02 -1.88 -15.98
C ASP A 122 5.22 -0.38 -16.18
N SER A 123 4.69 0.18 -17.26
CA SER A 123 4.74 1.63 -17.54
C SER A 123 3.98 2.46 -16.50
N VAL A 124 2.79 2.00 -16.07
CA VAL A 124 2.04 2.66 -14.99
C VAL A 124 2.82 2.63 -13.68
N SER A 125 3.43 1.49 -13.37
CA SER A 125 4.21 1.32 -12.14
C SER A 125 5.44 2.22 -12.13
N GLU A 126 6.14 2.35 -13.26
CA GLU A 126 7.32 3.22 -13.38
C GLU A 126 6.95 4.70 -13.26
N GLU A 127 5.87 5.14 -13.92
CA GLU A 127 5.42 6.54 -13.84
C GLU A 127 4.95 6.91 -12.44
N CYS A 128 4.14 6.04 -11.81
CA CYS A 128 3.71 6.24 -10.42
C CYS A 128 4.92 6.30 -9.47
N HIS A 129 5.89 5.38 -9.64
CA HIS A 129 7.11 5.39 -8.85
C HIS A 129 7.90 6.70 -9.04
N LYS A 130 8.03 7.18 -10.28
CA LYS A 130 8.76 8.40 -10.60
C LYS A 130 8.10 9.65 -10.01
N GLN A 131 6.77 9.76 -10.10
CA GLN A 131 6.03 10.88 -9.49
C GLN A 131 6.17 10.86 -7.97
N MET A 132 6.00 9.69 -7.35
CA MET A 132 6.16 9.53 -5.91
C MET A 132 7.60 9.79 -5.45
N GLU A 133 8.62 9.36 -6.21
CA GLU A 133 10.02 9.62 -5.90
C GLU A 133 10.36 11.11 -5.96
N ASN A 134 9.85 11.82 -6.97
CA ASN A 134 10.07 13.27 -7.11
C ASN A 134 9.49 14.05 -5.92
N VAL A 135 8.25 13.72 -5.53
CA VAL A 135 7.59 14.32 -4.37
C VAL A 135 8.28 13.93 -3.09
N TYR A 136 8.66 12.66 -2.94
CA TYR A 136 9.43 12.18 -1.79
C TYR A 136 10.74 12.94 -1.62
N ARG A 137 11.48 13.21 -2.70
CA ARG A 137 12.72 14.01 -2.66
C ARG A 137 12.43 15.44 -2.18
N LYS A 138 11.45 16.13 -2.77
CA LYS A 138 11.05 17.48 -2.36
C LYS A 138 10.68 17.56 -0.88
N ILE A 139 9.87 16.61 -0.43
CA ILE A 139 9.44 16.49 0.97
C ILE A 139 10.61 16.18 1.91
N SER A 140 11.53 15.31 1.49
CA SER A 140 12.72 14.96 2.26
C SER A 140 13.64 16.19 2.44
N ASP A 141 13.78 17.00 1.38
CA ASP A 141 14.55 18.24 1.41
C ASP A 141 13.90 19.30 2.33
N GLU A 142 12.57 19.42 2.31
CA GLU A 142 11.82 20.32 3.22
C GLU A 142 11.87 19.87 4.69
N LEU A 143 11.96 18.56 4.95
CA LEU A 143 12.07 18.01 6.31
C LEU A 143 13.46 18.20 6.93
N CYS A 144 14.51 18.24 6.11
CA CYS A 144 15.91 18.34 6.52
C CYS A 144 16.67 19.40 5.69
N PRO A 145 16.43 20.72 5.92
CA PRO A 145 17.02 21.78 5.11
C PRO A 145 18.54 21.95 5.24
N ASN A 146 19.19 21.31 6.21
CA ASN A 146 20.65 21.36 6.42
C ASN A 146 21.22 19.92 6.45
N ARG A 147 21.60 19.39 5.29
CA ARG A 147 22.49 18.23 5.18
C ARG A 147 23.92 18.72 4.93
N GLU A 148 24.60 19.13 5.99
CA GLU A 148 26.07 19.21 6.07
C GLU A 148 26.57 18.24 7.14
#